data_AF-A0A7S1QRH6-F1
#
_entry.id   AF-A0A7S1QRH6-F1
#
_cell.length_a   1.000
_cell.length_b   1.000
_cell.length_c   1.000
_cell.angle_alpha   90.00
_cell.angle_beta   90.00
_cell.angle_gamma   90.00
#
_symmetry.space_group_name_H-M   'P 1'
#
loop_
_entity.id
_entity.type
_entity.pdbx_description
1 polymer ?
#
loop_
_entity_poly.entity_id
_entity_poly.type
_entity_poly.pdbx_seq_one_letter_code
_entity_poly.pdbx_strand_id
1 'polypeptide(L)'
;RAAPGKVLVELFVMSKCPDALVCENVFGPVLKDFAHAVDVSFEYIGLVKGDSLLCMHGPTECKRNAQQLCAQAAGNTSQLIDFVLCQNRKGIEEDCVAKAGYDSELMEQCAASSTGLDMLAKSFGVSQSRGIRLSCTATINGKDFCEHDGQWANCGQCDGYADKGACLRAKLCELSPGAC
;
A
#
# COMPACT_ATOMS: atom_id res chain seq x y z
N ARG A 1 8.15 7.43 -9.16
CA ARG A 1 9.34 6.88 -9.87
C ARG A 1 10.12 6.10 -8.83
N ALA A 2 10.63 4.91 -9.17
CA ALA A 2 11.39 4.08 -8.24
C ALA A 2 12.68 4.77 -7.78
N ALA A 3 13.13 4.46 -6.56
CA ALA A 3 14.51 4.67 -6.16
C ALA A 3 15.49 3.98 -7.15
N PRO A 4 16.69 4.55 -7.40
CA PRO A 4 17.65 3.98 -8.35
C PRO A 4 17.98 2.51 -8.05
N GLY A 5 17.88 1.66 -9.06
CA GLY A 5 18.19 0.23 -8.95
C GLY A 5 17.14 -0.62 -8.22
N LYS A 6 16.01 -0.04 -7.81
CA LYS A 6 14.90 -0.77 -7.19
C LYS A 6 13.72 -0.94 -8.13
N VAL A 7 12.99 -2.04 -7.97
CA VAL A 7 11.71 -2.28 -8.66
C VAL A 7 10.61 -1.54 -7.92
N LEU A 8 9.86 -0.67 -8.62
CA LEU A 8 8.71 0.01 -8.03
C LEU A 8 7.52 -0.95 -7.99
N VAL A 9 6.97 -1.19 -6.80
CA VAL A 9 5.70 -1.89 -6.61
C VAL A 9 4.71 -0.93 -5.96
N GLU A 10 3.60 -0.67 -6.63
CA GLU A 10 2.56 0.25 -6.14
C GLU A 10 1.30 -0.53 -5.80
N LEU A 11 0.72 -0.27 -4.63
CA LEU A 11 -0.58 -0.80 -4.21
C LEU A 11 -1.57 0.37 -4.10
N PHE A 12 -2.59 0.34 -4.96
CA PHE A 12 -3.69 1.29 -4.94
C PHE A 12 -4.83 0.71 -4.12
N VAL A 13 -5.07 1.30 -2.95
CA VAL A 13 -5.90 0.68 -1.90
C VAL A 13 -6.78 1.68 -1.17
N MET A 14 -7.68 1.14 -0.36
CA MET A 14 -8.35 1.84 0.72
C MET A 14 -8.09 1.04 2.00
N SER A 15 -7.51 1.64 3.04
CA SER A 15 -6.97 0.85 4.17
C SER A 15 -8.01 0.01 4.92
N LYS A 16 -9.32 0.30 4.80
CA LYS A 16 -10.39 -0.51 5.40
C LYS A 16 -11.14 -1.39 4.40
N CYS A 17 -10.73 -1.41 3.13
CA CYS A 17 -11.31 -2.28 2.10
C CYS A 17 -10.93 -3.74 2.35
N PRO A 18 -11.91 -4.67 2.41
CA PRO A 18 -11.63 -6.09 2.57
C PRO A 18 -10.68 -6.67 1.53
N ASP A 19 -10.75 -6.22 0.29
CA ASP A 19 -9.89 -6.68 -0.81
C ASP A 19 -8.46 -6.13 -0.71
N ALA A 20 -8.28 -4.91 -0.20
CA ALA A 20 -6.95 -4.40 0.15
C ALA A 20 -6.27 -5.28 1.20
N LEU A 21 -7.02 -5.67 2.24
CA LEU A 21 -6.52 -6.57 3.26
C LEU A 21 -6.02 -7.90 2.65
N VAL A 22 -6.74 -8.47 1.67
CA VAL A 22 -6.30 -9.71 0.99
C VAL A 22 -5.01 -9.47 0.22
N CYS A 23 -4.96 -8.44 -0.63
CA CYS A 23 -3.75 -8.08 -1.37
C CYS A 23 -2.54 -7.86 -0.48
N GLU A 24 -2.70 -7.05 0.57
CA GLU A 24 -1.63 -6.68 1.48
C GLU A 24 -1.12 -7.90 2.24
N ASN A 25 -1.99 -8.81 2.69
CA ASN A 25 -1.56 -10.06 3.34
C ASN A 25 -0.86 -11.03 2.38
N VAL A 26 -1.21 -11.03 1.10
CA VAL A 26 -0.59 -11.91 0.09
C VAL A 26 0.74 -11.33 -0.41
N PHE A 27 0.80 -10.03 -0.70
CA PHE A 27 1.97 -9.37 -1.27
C PHE A 27 2.94 -8.87 -0.20
N GLY A 28 2.46 -8.43 0.96
CA GLY A 28 3.26 -7.85 2.03
C GLY A 28 4.47 -8.68 2.44
N PRO A 29 4.33 -9.98 2.78
CA PRO A 29 5.47 -10.83 3.13
C PRO A 29 6.55 -10.86 2.04
N VAL A 30 6.15 -10.93 0.77
CA VAL A 30 7.07 -10.89 -0.38
C VAL A 30 7.75 -9.53 -0.46
N LEU A 31 7.01 -8.43 -0.37
CA LEU A 31 7.58 -7.08 -0.41
C LEU A 31 8.56 -6.84 0.75
N LYS A 32 8.30 -7.43 1.91
CA LYS A 32 9.21 -7.37 3.07
C LYS A 32 10.51 -8.14 2.82
N ASP A 33 10.43 -9.36 2.29
CA ASP A 33 11.61 -10.15 1.93
C ASP A 33 12.49 -9.44 0.88
N PHE A 34 11.85 -8.69 -0.03
CA PHE A 34 12.51 -7.94 -1.09
C PHE A 34 12.80 -6.48 -0.73
N ALA A 35 12.65 -6.04 0.53
CA ALA A 35 12.76 -4.61 0.91
C ALA A 35 14.05 -3.91 0.45
N HIS A 36 15.14 -4.67 0.28
CA HIS A 36 16.41 -4.18 -0.24
C HIS A 36 16.39 -3.90 -1.77
N ALA A 37 15.49 -4.53 -2.51
CA ALA A 37 15.38 -4.49 -3.97
C ALA A 37 14.09 -3.85 -4.50
N VAL A 38 13.08 -3.63 -3.65
CA VAL A 38 11.84 -2.93 -4.02
C VAL A 38 11.74 -1.54 -3.40
N ASP A 39 11.10 -0.66 -4.15
CA ASP A 39 10.54 0.60 -3.68
C ASP A 39 9.01 0.41 -3.64
N VAL A 40 8.41 0.47 -2.46
CA VAL A 40 7.00 0.16 -2.25
C VAL A 40 6.23 1.46 -2.02
N SER A 41 5.17 1.66 -2.79
CA SER A 41 4.30 2.83 -2.66
C SER A 41 2.85 2.40 -2.49
N PHE A 42 2.25 2.79 -1.38
CA PHE A 42 0.80 2.80 -1.20
C PHE A 42 0.25 4.09 -1.76
N GLU A 43 -0.77 3.97 -2.60
CA GLU A 43 -1.56 5.08 -3.10
C GLU A 43 -3.03 4.81 -2.74
N TYR A 44 -3.77 5.85 -2.38
CA TYR A 44 -5.10 5.70 -1.81
C TYR A 44 -6.19 6.14 -2.76
N ILE A 45 -7.32 5.47 -2.69
CA ILE A 45 -8.53 5.81 -3.43
C ILE A 45 -9.44 6.63 -2.50
N GLY A 46 -9.88 7.78 -3.00
CA GLY A 46 -10.72 8.72 -2.27
C GLY A 46 -11.00 9.95 -3.10
N LEU A 47 -11.73 10.90 -2.52
CA LEU A 47 -12.15 12.13 -3.19
C LEU A 47 -11.77 13.35 -2.36
N VAL A 48 -11.37 14.41 -3.06
CA VAL A 48 -11.23 15.76 -2.48
C VAL A 48 -12.49 16.55 -2.83
N LYS A 49 -13.20 17.08 -1.83
CA LYS A 49 -14.41 17.89 -2.01
C LYS A 49 -14.31 19.17 -1.19
N GLY A 50 -13.95 20.28 -1.85
CA GLY A 50 -13.56 21.51 -1.14
C GLY A 50 -12.37 21.20 -0.22
N ASP A 51 -12.48 21.58 1.04
CA ASP A 51 -11.43 21.33 2.05
C ASP A 51 -11.56 19.94 2.73
N SER A 52 -12.47 19.09 2.26
CA SER A 52 -12.72 17.77 2.87
C SER A 52 -12.11 16.63 2.05
N LEU A 53 -11.47 15.69 2.75
CA LEU A 53 -11.04 14.40 2.22
C LEU A 53 -12.09 13.35 2.53
N LEU A 54 -12.59 12.68 1.48
CA LEU A 54 -13.64 11.68 1.58
C LEU A 54 -13.07 10.30 1.25
N CYS A 55 -13.17 9.39 2.22
CA CYS A 55 -12.81 7.98 2.09
C CYS A 55 -14.08 7.12 2.10
N MET A 56 -14.05 6.00 1.38
CA MET A 56 -15.24 5.17 1.18
C MET A 56 -15.75 4.56 2.49
N HIS A 57 -14.84 4.18 3.40
CA HIS A 57 -15.19 3.60 4.69
C HIS A 57 -15.19 4.62 5.85
N GLY A 58 -15.39 5.90 5.52
CA GLY A 58 -15.54 6.99 6.46
C GLY A 58 -14.22 7.57 6.99
N PRO A 59 -14.28 8.52 7.95
CA PRO A 59 -13.14 9.32 8.36
C PRO A 59 -12.02 8.52 9.02
N THR A 60 -12.34 7.38 9.66
CA THR A 60 -11.32 6.51 10.25
C THR A 60 -10.43 5.84 9.21
N GLU A 61 -10.94 5.59 7.99
CA GLU A 61 -10.10 5.16 6.87
C GLU A 61 -9.17 6.28 6.42
N CYS A 62 -9.66 7.53 6.30
CA CYS A 62 -8.80 8.66 5.93
C CYS A 62 -7.65 8.84 6.94
N LYS A 63 -7.95 8.76 8.24
CA LYS A 63 -6.92 8.81 9.29
C LYS A 63 -5.88 7.70 9.09
N ARG A 64 -6.32 6.47 8.86
CA ARG A 64 -5.45 5.31 8.66
C ARG A 64 -4.61 5.42 7.38
N ASN A 65 -5.20 5.87 6.28
CA ASN A 65 -4.48 6.15 5.03
C ASN A 65 -3.38 7.20 5.26
N ALA A 66 -3.69 8.30 5.96
CA ALA A 66 -2.72 9.34 6.29
C ALA A 66 -1.57 8.81 7.15
N GLN A 67 -1.85 7.98 8.17
CA GLN A 67 -0.80 7.34 8.98
C GLN A 67 0.11 6.45 8.12
N GLN A 68 -0.45 5.66 7.21
CA GLN A 68 0.34 4.79 6.32
C GLN A 68 1.20 5.60 5.35
N LEU A 69 0.72 6.75 4.85
CA LEU A 69 1.53 7.68 4.05
C LEU A 69 2.66 8.32 4.86
N CYS A 70 2.42 8.65 6.14
CA CYS A 70 3.46 9.12 7.05
C CYS A 70 4.54 8.06 7.30
N ALA A 71 4.14 6.80 7.53
CA ALA A 71 5.05 5.67 7.64
C ALA A 71 5.86 5.45 6.35
N GLN A 72 5.22 5.60 5.18
CA GLN A 72 5.88 5.52 3.88
C GLN A 72 6.91 6.64 3.70
N ALA A 73 6.59 7.87 4.11
CA ALA A 73 7.51 8.99 4.06
C ALA A 73 8.76 8.80 4.95
N ALA A 74 8.69 7.95 5.98
CA ALA A 74 9.85 7.57 6.80
C ALA A 74 10.85 6.65 6.05
N GLY A 75 10.45 6.03 4.93
CA GLY A 75 11.35 5.40 3.97
C GLY A 75 11.83 3.98 4.31
N ASN A 76 11.30 3.35 5.37
CA ASN A 76 11.64 1.96 5.71
C ASN A 76 10.53 1.00 5.23
N THR A 77 10.79 0.33 4.10
CA THR A 77 9.83 -0.62 3.49
C THR A 77 9.41 -1.74 4.44
N SER A 78 10.34 -2.37 5.18
CA SER A 78 10.00 -3.47 6.07
C SER A 78 9.09 -3.00 7.23
N GLN A 79 9.39 -1.84 7.83
CA GLN A 79 8.56 -1.26 8.87
C GLN A 79 7.20 -0.79 8.34
N LEU A 80 7.15 -0.22 7.13
CA LEU A 80 5.91 0.15 6.45
C LEU A 80 4.99 -1.07 6.26
N ILE A 81 5.54 -2.17 5.74
CA ILE A 81 4.77 -3.40 5.54
C ILE A 81 4.29 -3.97 6.89
N ASP A 82 5.16 -4.01 7.90
CA ASP A 82 4.76 -4.49 9.24
C ASP A 82 3.64 -3.64 9.84
N PHE A 83 3.67 -2.33 9.64
CA PHE A 83 2.64 -1.42 10.08
C PHE A 83 1.30 -1.68 9.36
N VAL A 84 1.31 -1.77 8.03
CA VAL A 84 0.12 -2.05 7.23
C VAL A 84 -0.51 -3.39 7.61
N LEU A 85 0.30 -4.46 7.71
CA LEU A 85 -0.16 -5.80 8.08
C LEU A 85 -0.67 -5.87 9.52
N CYS A 86 -0.07 -5.12 10.45
CA CYS A 86 -0.59 -5.02 11.81
C CYS A 86 -2.00 -4.44 11.81
N GLN A 87 -2.21 -3.32 11.10
CA GLN A 87 -3.52 -2.67 11.07
C GLN A 87 -4.59 -3.49 10.32
N ASN A 88 -4.20 -4.49 9.53
CA ASN A 88 -5.12 -5.43 8.88
C ASN A 88 -5.75 -6.46 9.83
N ARG A 89 -5.23 -6.61 11.05
CA ARG A 89 -5.75 -7.55 12.03
C ARG A 89 -7.10 -7.09 12.56
N LYS A 90 -8.17 -7.83 12.22
CA LYS A 90 -9.53 -7.55 12.68
C LYS A 90 -9.69 -7.94 14.15
N GLY A 91 -10.41 -7.11 14.92
CA GLY A 91 -10.87 -7.44 16.27
C GLY A 91 -9.81 -7.34 17.37
N ILE A 92 -8.64 -6.76 17.06
CA ILE A 92 -7.59 -6.50 18.05
C ILE A 92 -7.31 -5.00 18.06
N GLU A 93 -7.48 -4.36 19.22
CA GLU A 93 -6.97 -3.00 19.46
C GLU A 93 -5.46 -3.10 19.71
N GLU A 94 -4.66 -3.05 18.64
CA GLU A 94 -3.20 -3.02 18.72
C GLU A 94 -2.68 -1.61 18.43
N ASP A 95 -1.70 -1.14 19.21
CA ASP A 95 -0.88 0.01 18.83
C ASP A 95 0.11 -0.42 17.75
N CYS A 96 -0.38 -0.43 16.50
CA CYS A 96 0.43 -0.81 15.35
C CYS A 96 1.58 0.16 15.07
N VAL A 97 1.45 1.43 15.47
CA VAL A 97 2.50 2.42 15.27
C VAL A 97 3.72 2.05 16.11
N ALA A 98 3.51 1.84 17.40
CA ALA A 98 4.57 1.41 18.31
C ALA A 98 5.13 0.03 17.94
N LYS A 99 4.27 -0.94 17.55
CA LYS A 99 4.71 -2.28 17.16
C LYS A 99 5.60 -2.30 15.91
N ALA A 100 5.35 -1.41 14.96
CA ALA A 100 6.19 -1.26 13.77
C ALA A 100 7.48 -0.47 14.05
N GLY A 101 7.66 0.04 15.27
CA GLY A 101 8.85 0.76 15.70
C GLY A 101 8.81 2.26 15.36
N TYR A 102 7.62 2.81 15.08
CA TYR A 102 7.44 4.24 14.90
C TYR A 102 7.13 4.94 16.23
N ASP A 103 7.44 6.22 16.29
CA ASP A 103 7.01 7.08 17.39
C ASP A 103 5.53 7.42 17.24
N SER A 104 4.71 6.99 18.22
CA SER A 104 3.25 7.16 18.18
C SER A 104 2.83 8.63 18.14
N GLU A 105 3.54 9.51 18.85
CA GLU A 105 3.21 10.93 18.88
C GLU A 105 3.54 11.59 17.53
N LEU A 106 4.73 11.35 16.99
CA LEU A 106 5.12 11.89 15.69
C LEU A 106 4.23 11.38 14.55
N MET A 107 3.80 10.12 14.61
CA MET A 107 2.90 9.55 13.59
C MET A 107 1.50 10.16 13.65
N GLU A 108 0.95 10.35 14.86
CA GLU A 108 -0.35 11.02 15.05
C GLU A 108 -0.29 12.49 14.62
N GLN A 109 0.78 13.20 14.99
CA GLN A 109 1.01 14.58 14.55
C GLN A 109 1.13 14.66 13.03
N CYS A 110 1.89 13.76 12.39
CA CYS A 110 2.01 13.73 10.95
C CYS A 110 0.66 13.49 10.27
N ALA A 111 -0.09 12.47 10.69
CA ALA A 111 -1.38 12.12 10.08
C ALA A 111 -2.45 13.22 10.23
N ALA A 112 -2.37 14.02 11.29
CA ALA A 112 -3.28 15.16 11.52
C ALA A 112 -2.77 16.49 10.94
N SER A 113 -1.50 16.57 10.54
CA SER A 113 -0.89 17.79 9.99
C SER A 113 -1.36 18.10 8.56
N SER A 114 -1.22 19.35 8.13
CA SER A 114 -1.43 19.73 6.73
C SER A 114 -0.57 18.89 5.78
N THR A 115 0.68 18.59 6.15
CA THR A 115 1.56 17.71 5.37
C THR A 115 0.95 16.32 5.17
N GLY A 116 0.42 15.70 6.23
CA GLY A 116 -0.23 14.39 6.14
C GLY A 116 -1.48 14.41 5.27
N LEU A 117 -2.31 15.43 5.44
CA LEU A 117 -3.53 15.62 4.66
C LEU A 117 -3.23 15.94 3.19
N ASP A 118 -2.19 16.73 2.90
CA ASP A 118 -1.74 17.03 1.54
C ASP A 118 -1.17 15.79 0.85
N MET A 119 -0.42 14.95 1.56
CA MET A 119 0.02 13.66 1.05
C MET A 119 -1.19 12.78 0.67
N LEU A 120 -2.22 12.74 1.53
CA LEU A 120 -3.43 11.97 1.25
C LEU A 120 -4.21 12.53 0.05
N ALA A 121 -4.38 13.85 -0.03
CA ALA A 121 -5.02 14.52 -1.16
C ALA A 121 -4.27 14.25 -2.48
N LYS A 122 -2.94 14.35 -2.46
CA LYS A 122 -2.09 14.03 -3.61
C LYS A 122 -2.23 12.58 -4.02
N SER A 123 -2.26 11.67 -3.05
CA SER A 123 -2.41 10.23 -3.29
C SER A 123 -3.75 9.90 -3.97
N PHE A 124 -4.86 10.53 -3.54
CA PHE A 124 -6.13 10.46 -4.25
C PHE A 124 -6.03 10.94 -5.70
N GLY A 125 -5.31 12.06 -5.91
CA GLY A 125 -5.02 12.58 -7.24
C GLY A 125 -4.23 11.61 -8.12
N VAL A 126 -3.24 10.90 -7.57
CA VAL A 126 -2.48 9.88 -8.30
C VAL A 126 -3.41 8.76 -8.76
N SER A 127 -4.19 8.18 -7.86
CA SER A 127 -5.16 7.12 -8.19
C SER A 127 -6.15 7.56 -9.28
N GLN A 128 -6.74 8.76 -9.12
CA GLN A 128 -7.68 9.32 -10.08
C GLN A 128 -7.04 9.59 -11.45
N SER A 129 -5.83 10.15 -11.48
CA SER A 129 -5.11 10.45 -12.74
C SER A 129 -4.78 9.20 -13.56
N ARG A 130 -4.64 8.04 -12.88
CA ARG A 130 -4.42 6.74 -13.51
C ARG A 130 -5.72 5.99 -13.80
N GLY A 131 -6.87 6.57 -13.47
CA GLY A 131 -8.18 5.92 -13.64
C GLY A 131 -8.42 4.75 -12.68
N ILE A 132 -7.59 4.58 -11.65
CA ILE A 132 -7.67 3.47 -10.70
C ILE A 132 -8.76 3.77 -9.67
N ARG A 133 -9.77 2.89 -9.64
CA ARG A 133 -10.93 3.00 -8.73
C ARG A 133 -11.14 1.75 -7.89
N LEU A 134 -10.43 0.66 -8.23
CA LEU A 134 -10.59 -0.63 -7.59
C LEU A 134 -9.52 -0.81 -6.52
N SER A 135 -9.97 -0.96 -5.27
CA SER A 135 -9.12 -1.41 -4.18
C SER A 135 -9.35 -2.91 -4.04
N CYS A 136 -8.37 -3.78 -4.27
CA CYS A 136 -6.95 -3.51 -4.50
C CYS A 136 -6.56 -3.58 -5.99
N THR A 137 -5.71 -2.64 -6.42
CA THR A 137 -4.97 -2.73 -7.70
C THR A 137 -3.47 -2.68 -7.42
N ALA A 138 -2.71 -3.65 -7.90
CA ALA A 138 -1.26 -3.70 -7.79
C ALA A 138 -0.61 -3.43 -9.15
N THR A 139 0.48 -2.66 -9.15
CA THR A 139 1.28 -2.39 -10.36
C THR A 139 2.77 -2.59 -10.08
N ILE A 140 3.52 -2.96 -11.12
CA ILE A 140 4.98 -3.11 -11.07
C ILE A 140 5.59 -2.24 -12.17
N ASN A 141 6.47 -1.31 -11.79
CA ASN A 141 7.05 -0.30 -12.67
C ASN A 141 5.98 0.47 -13.49
N GLY A 142 4.84 0.77 -12.86
CA GLY A 142 3.71 1.46 -13.47
C GLY A 142 2.89 0.64 -14.48
N LYS A 143 3.13 -0.67 -14.58
CA LYS A 143 2.32 -1.60 -15.38
C LYS A 143 1.43 -2.43 -14.47
N ASP A 144 0.20 -2.66 -14.90
CA ASP A 144 -0.78 -3.46 -14.16
C ASP A 144 -0.22 -4.86 -13.87
N PHE A 145 -0.43 -5.32 -12.64
CA PHE A 145 0.06 -6.61 -12.16
C PHE A 145 -1.04 -7.55 -11.70
N CYS A 146 -1.94 -7.09 -10.82
CA CYS A 146 -3.07 -7.88 -10.32
C CYS A 146 -4.10 -6.94 -9.68
N GLU A 147 -5.37 -7.33 -9.77
CA GLU A 147 -6.48 -6.70 -9.06
C GLU A 147 -7.20 -7.72 -8.18
N HIS A 148 -7.81 -7.26 -7.09
CA HIS A 148 -8.68 -8.07 -6.26
C HIS A 148 -10.00 -7.34 -5.97
N ASP A 149 -11.11 -7.97 -6.35
CA ASP A 149 -12.49 -7.52 -6.11
C ASP A 149 -13.40 -8.74 -5.88
N GLY A 150 -13.43 -9.22 -4.64
CA GLY A 150 -14.00 -10.53 -4.26
C GLY A 150 -13.22 -11.74 -4.77
N GLN A 151 -12.51 -11.61 -5.89
CA GLN A 151 -11.63 -12.58 -6.51
C GLN A 151 -10.45 -11.89 -7.20
N TRP A 152 -9.37 -12.63 -7.41
CA TRP A 152 -8.24 -12.17 -8.22
C TRP A 152 -8.65 -12.02 -9.69
N ALA A 153 -8.30 -10.89 -10.29
CA ALA A 153 -8.53 -10.60 -11.70
C ALA A 153 -7.38 -9.78 -12.28
N ASN A 154 -7.35 -9.66 -13.60
CA ASN A 154 -6.40 -8.83 -14.34
C ASN A 154 -4.92 -9.08 -13.92
N CYS A 155 -4.60 -10.35 -13.64
CA CYS A 155 -3.27 -10.75 -13.15
C CYS A 155 -2.30 -11.15 -14.29
N GLY A 156 -2.79 -11.21 -15.53
CA GLY A 156 -1.99 -11.51 -16.71
C GLY A 156 -1.27 -12.86 -16.60
N GLN A 157 0.07 -12.85 -16.66
CA GLN A 157 0.86 -14.09 -16.50
C GLN A 157 0.67 -14.75 -15.12
N CYS A 158 0.21 -13.99 -14.12
CA CYS A 158 -0.10 -14.51 -12.81
C CYS A 158 -1.50 -15.12 -12.70
N ASP A 159 -2.35 -15.08 -13.74
CA ASP A 159 -3.69 -15.70 -13.70
C ASP A 159 -3.61 -17.20 -13.36
N GLY A 160 -2.61 -17.91 -13.91
CA GLY A 160 -2.37 -19.33 -13.67
C GLY A 160 -1.76 -19.68 -12.30
N TYR A 161 -1.36 -18.69 -11.50
CA TYR A 161 -0.83 -18.94 -10.16
C TYR A 161 -1.96 -19.06 -9.13
N ALA A 162 -1.96 -20.14 -8.37
CA ALA A 162 -2.87 -20.28 -7.22
C ALA A 162 -2.51 -19.27 -6.10
N ASP A 163 -1.21 -19.08 -5.87
CA ASP A 163 -0.68 -18.08 -4.93
C ASP A 163 -0.12 -16.88 -5.71
N LYS A 164 -0.80 -15.73 -5.62
CA LYS A 164 -0.35 -14.50 -6.28
C LYS A 164 0.92 -13.93 -5.65
N GLY A 165 1.19 -14.21 -4.37
CA GLY A 165 2.45 -13.84 -3.71
C GLY A 165 3.63 -14.60 -4.30
N ALA A 166 3.47 -15.91 -4.57
CA ALA A 166 4.48 -16.68 -5.29
C ALA A 166 4.75 -16.12 -6.70
N CYS A 167 3.70 -15.67 -7.41
CA CYS A 167 3.88 -15.01 -8.70
C CYS A 167 4.63 -13.68 -8.57
N LEU A 168 4.28 -12.86 -7.58
CA LEU A 168 4.97 -11.59 -7.31
C LEU A 168 6.46 -11.84 -7.05
N ARG A 169 6.80 -12.83 -6.21
CA ARG A 169 8.19 -13.22 -5.96
C ARG A 169 8.92 -13.58 -7.25
N ALA A 170 8.33 -14.45 -8.08
CA ALA A 170 8.93 -14.83 -9.37
C ALA A 170 9.15 -13.61 -10.26
N LYS A 171 8.19 -12.69 -10.31
CA LYS A 171 8.31 -11.46 -11.10
C LYS A 171 9.41 -10.53 -10.58
N LEU A 172 9.55 -10.41 -9.27
CA LEU A 172 10.63 -9.62 -8.66
C LEU A 172 12.00 -10.26 -8.92
N CYS A 173 12.13 -11.58 -8.89
CA CYS A 173 13.36 -12.26 -9.29
C CYS A 173 13.73 -12.00 -10.76
N GLU A 174 12.75 -11.99 -11.66
CA GLU A 174 12.99 -11.68 -13.07
C GLU A 174 13.51 -10.24 -13.25
N LEU A 175 12.91 -9.29 -12.54
CA LEU A 175 13.23 -7.86 -12.66
C LEU A 175 14.46 -7.44 -11.86
N SER A 176 14.83 -8.20 -10.82
CA SER A 176 16.01 -8.00 -9.99
C SER A 176 16.64 -9.35 -9.63
N PRO A 177 17.39 -9.98 -10.56
CA PRO A 177 17.92 -11.33 -10.36
C PRO A 177 18.84 -11.52 -9.16
N GLY A 178 19.50 -10.46 -8.68
CA GLY A 178 20.36 -10.51 -7.50
C GLY A 178 19.64 -10.33 -6.16
N ALA A 179 18.31 -10.15 -6.18
CA ALA A 179 17.46 -10.07 -4.99
C ALA A 179 16.89 -11.44 -4.57
N CYS A 180 17.17 -12.46 -5.38
CA CYS A 180 16.89 -13.88 -5.17
C CYS A 180 18.24 -14.62 -5.12
#